data_AF-A0A9X5E218-F1
#
_entry.id   AF-A0A9X5E218-F1
#
_cell.length_a   1.000
_cell.length_b   1.000
_cell.length_c   1.000
_cell.angle_alpha   90.00
_cell.angle_beta   90.00
_cell.angle_gamma   90.00
#
_symmetry.space_group_name_H-M   'P 1'
#
loop_
_entity.id
_entity.type
_entity.pdbx_description
1 polymer ?
#
loop_
_entity_poly.entity_id
_entity_poly.type
_entity_poly.pdbx_seq_one_letter_code
_entity_poly.pdbx_strand_id
1 'polypeptide(L)'
;MLVIQKIKFGCHAIKTISILCLLLLVSCGDREPDASISSQPPQQESAMSQSSEQKAQTPIFITDYPPSYPLDLLTTGSYFHGNEVQAQSGEQWLGLFSTAQGFELLPTKITVNTVRDYVLDIDETKKTGKEILVDGKNTPIFLVKGSIPLKPGIVKTVFSGNAKFSPNSPPLSVALNLESGNIYQISVKERQNPETIYHALLVYSGKDSIFQEISSCCDDGSTTLLWAGDLDRDGKLDLLIDISNHYHVSLLTLFLSSTNQNKLLEPVGQFKTTGC
;
A
#
# COMPACT_ATOMS: atom_id res chain seq x y z
N MET A 1 -12.44 56.53 12.87
CA MET A 1 -11.24 56.88 12.08
C MET A 1 -10.91 55.66 11.25
N LEU A 2 -11.09 55.78 9.94
CA LEU A 2 -11.16 54.71 8.94
C LEU A 2 -9.79 54.57 8.26
N VAL A 3 -9.23 53.37 8.12
CA VAL A 3 -8.30 53.05 7.02
C VAL A 3 -8.54 51.60 6.60
N ILE A 4 -9.30 51.42 5.51
CA ILE A 4 -9.45 50.17 4.78
C ILE A 4 -8.51 50.25 3.57
N GLN A 5 -7.53 49.35 3.51
CA GLN A 5 -6.56 49.29 2.42
C GLN A 5 -7.16 48.48 1.26
N LYS A 6 -7.42 49.15 0.13
CA LYS A 6 -7.84 48.53 -1.14
C LYS A 6 -6.63 47.95 -1.86
N ILE A 7 -6.65 46.65 -2.15
CA ILE A 7 -5.73 46.01 -3.09
C ILE A 7 -6.40 45.97 -4.47
N LYS A 8 -5.75 46.56 -5.47
CA LYS A 8 -6.16 46.53 -6.89
C LYS A 8 -5.64 45.25 -7.53
N PHE A 9 -6.52 44.45 -8.13
CA PHE A 9 -6.13 43.41 -9.08
C PHE A 9 -6.14 43.98 -10.50
N GLY A 10 -4.98 43.94 -11.14
CA GLY A 10 -4.79 44.33 -12.53
C GLY A 10 -5.29 43.25 -13.48
N CYS A 11 -6.14 43.66 -14.42
CA CYS A 11 -6.62 42.88 -15.54
C CYS A 11 -5.50 42.78 -16.60
N HIS A 12 -5.11 41.56 -17.00
CA HIS A 12 -4.36 41.33 -18.22
C HIS A 12 -5.09 40.31 -19.08
N ALA A 13 -5.59 40.81 -20.21
CA ALA A 13 -6.21 40.05 -21.28
C ALA A 13 -5.16 39.17 -21.95
N ILE A 14 -5.41 37.86 -22.05
CA ILE A 14 -4.70 36.97 -22.96
C ILE A 14 -5.67 36.56 -24.06
N LYS A 15 -5.25 36.90 -25.27
CA LYS A 15 -5.99 36.81 -26.52
C LYS A 15 -6.21 35.35 -26.94
N THR A 16 -7.43 35.10 -27.38
CA THR A 16 -7.86 33.99 -28.23
C THR A 16 -6.99 33.86 -29.48
N ILE A 17 -6.50 32.66 -29.77
CA ILE A 17 -6.05 32.24 -31.10
C ILE A 17 -6.75 30.93 -31.43
N SER A 18 -7.78 31.04 -32.27
CA SER A 18 -8.38 29.94 -33.01
C SER A 18 -7.47 29.61 -34.19
N ILE A 19 -6.98 28.37 -34.28
CA ILE A 19 -6.39 27.84 -35.52
C ILE A 19 -7.26 26.70 -36.01
N LEU A 20 -8.04 27.07 -37.02
CA LEU A 20 -8.75 26.23 -37.97
C LEU A 20 -7.69 25.53 -38.85
N CYS A 21 -7.59 24.20 -38.80
CA CYS A 21 -6.81 23.46 -39.77
C CYS A 21 -7.72 22.55 -40.59
N LEU A 22 -7.63 22.81 -41.89
CA LEU A 22 -8.47 22.40 -42.99
C LEU A 22 -8.44 20.89 -43.25
N LEU A 23 -9.59 20.36 -43.65
CA LEU A 23 -9.78 19.09 -44.34
C LEU A 23 -8.87 18.97 -45.58
N LEU A 24 -8.21 17.83 -45.73
CA LEU A 24 -7.85 17.29 -47.04
C LEU A 24 -8.45 15.90 -47.17
N LEU A 25 -9.50 15.83 -47.99
CA LEU A 25 -10.03 14.63 -48.60
C LEU A 25 -9.03 14.19 -49.68
N VAL A 26 -8.55 12.95 -49.61
CA VAL A 26 -8.05 12.24 -50.78
C VAL A 26 -8.92 11.01 -50.97
N SER A 27 -9.59 11.03 -52.11
CA SER A 27 -10.51 10.05 -52.66
C SER A 27 -9.87 9.42 -53.90
N CYS A 28 -10.38 8.24 -54.26
CA CYS A 28 -10.21 7.46 -55.48
C CYS A 28 -8.97 6.57 -55.62
N GLY A 29 -9.28 5.27 -55.73
CA GLY A 29 -8.39 4.23 -56.21
C GLY A 29 -9.06 2.85 -56.22
N ASP A 30 -10.24 2.74 -56.84
CA ASP A 30 -10.89 1.46 -57.16
C ASP A 30 -9.98 0.60 -58.05
N ARG A 31 -9.76 -0.66 -57.68
CA ARG A 31 -9.41 -1.73 -58.61
C ARG A 31 -10.12 -3.02 -58.19
N GLU A 32 -11.08 -3.41 -59.02
CA GLU A 32 -11.72 -4.72 -59.08
C GLU A 32 -10.80 -5.78 -59.73
N PRO A 33 -11.18 -7.08 -59.71
CA PRO A 33 -10.28 -8.19 -59.49
C PRO A 33 -9.87 -8.93 -60.76
N ASP A 34 -8.67 -9.51 -60.76
CA ASP A 34 -8.33 -10.60 -61.68
C ASP A 34 -8.12 -11.90 -60.89
N ALA A 35 -9.00 -12.84 -61.21
CA ALA A 35 -8.88 -14.23 -60.84
C ALA A 35 -7.77 -14.89 -61.68
N SER A 36 -6.83 -15.56 -61.03
CA SER A 36 -6.20 -16.74 -61.62
C SER A 36 -5.91 -17.77 -60.54
N ILE A 37 -6.55 -18.92 -60.74
CA ILE A 37 -6.51 -20.14 -59.97
C ILE A 37 -5.11 -20.74 -60.11
N SER A 38 -4.41 -20.93 -58.99
CA SER A 38 -3.32 -21.90 -58.90
C SER A 38 -3.45 -22.67 -57.61
N SER A 39 -3.82 -23.93 -57.76
CA SER A 39 -4.00 -24.91 -56.69
C SER A 39 -2.64 -25.35 -56.15
N GLN A 40 -2.30 -24.88 -54.95
CA GLN A 40 -1.31 -25.53 -54.09
C GLN A 40 -1.99 -25.92 -52.76
N PRO A 41 -1.73 -27.14 -52.24
CA PRO A 41 -2.34 -27.60 -51.00
C PRO A 41 -1.80 -26.80 -49.80
N PRO A 42 -2.63 -26.48 -48.80
CA PRO A 42 -2.21 -25.66 -47.67
C PRO A 42 -1.26 -26.45 -46.76
N GLN A 43 0.00 -26.01 -46.70
CA GLN A 43 0.85 -26.32 -45.56
C GLN A 43 0.34 -25.50 -44.38
N GLN A 44 -0.21 -26.21 -43.39
CA GLN A 44 -0.48 -25.66 -42.07
C GLN A 44 0.84 -25.23 -41.43
N GLU A 45 1.24 -23.99 -41.67
CA GLU A 45 2.16 -23.31 -40.79
C GLU A 45 1.34 -22.85 -39.58
N SER A 46 1.32 -23.69 -38.56
CA SER A 46 0.84 -23.32 -37.24
C SER A 46 1.70 -22.16 -36.73
N ALA A 47 1.23 -20.93 -36.92
CA ALA A 47 1.69 -19.78 -36.16
C ALA A 47 1.29 -20.02 -34.71
N MET A 48 2.17 -20.74 -34.01
CA MET A 48 2.11 -20.94 -32.57
C MET A 48 2.39 -19.58 -31.96
N SER A 49 1.32 -18.83 -31.72
CA SER A 49 1.30 -17.67 -30.85
C SER A 49 1.89 -18.11 -29.52
N GLN A 50 3.14 -17.73 -29.27
CA GLN A 50 3.75 -17.83 -27.95
C GLN A 50 3.07 -16.77 -27.09
N SER A 51 1.87 -17.07 -26.62
CA SER A 51 1.34 -16.44 -25.42
C SER A 51 2.33 -16.76 -24.32
N SER A 52 3.08 -15.74 -23.89
CA SER A 52 3.88 -15.80 -22.69
C SER A 52 2.96 -16.22 -21.55
N GLU A 53 3.00 -17.50 -21.17
CA GLU A 53 2.51 -17.95 -19.88
C GLU A 53 3.35 -17.22 -18.83
N GLN A 54 2.86 -16.06 -18.37
CA GLN A 54 3.25 -15.52 -17.08
C GLN A 54 2.91 -16.62 -16.07
N LYS A 55 3.95 -17.35 -15.65
CA LYS A 55 3.88 -18.37 -14.61
C LYS A 55 3.24 -17.72 -13.40
N ALA A 56 1.95 -18.00 -13.19
CA ALA A 56 1.19 -17.49 -12.06
C ALA A 56 1.95 -17.89 -10.79
N GLN A 57 2.51 -16.90 -10.09
CA GLN A 57 3.11 -17.13 -8.80
C GLN A 57 2.01 -17.68 -7.90
N THR A 58 2.27 -18.81 -7.23
CA THR A 58 1.32 -19.40 -6.28
C THR A 58 0.95 -18.33 -5.26
N PRO A 59 -0.36 -18.05 -5.04
CA PRO A 59 -0.77 -17.05 -4.07
C PRO A 59 -0.16 -17.36 -2.70
N ILE A 60 0.42 -16.34 -2.07
CA ILE A 60 0.91 -16.45 -0.70
C ILE A 60 -0.33 -16.35 0.18
N PHE A 61 -0.88 -17.51 0.56
CA PHE A 61 -1.80 -17.56 1.67
C PHE A 61 -1.04 -17.14 2.92
N ILE A 62 -1.31 -15.95 3.45
CA ILE A 62 -0.82 -15.57 4.77
C ILE A 62 -1.68 -16.28 5.83
N THR A 63 -1.73 -17.60 5.77
CA THR A 63 -2.26 -18.46 6.83
C THR A 63 -1.13 -18.95 7.73
N ASP A 64 0.09 -19.03 7.17
CA ASP A 64 1.30 -19.45 7.87
C ASP A 64 2.15 -18.21 8.18
N TYR A 65 1.71 -17.43 9.16
CA TYR A 65 2.53 -16.35 9.70
C TYR A 65 3.85 -16.96 10.21
N PRO A 66 5.01 -16.41 9.82
CA PRO A 66 6.27 -16.89 10.36
C PRO A 66 6.27 -16.71 11.89
N PRO A 67 6.95 -17.59 12.64
CA PRO A 67 6.98 -17.52 14.11
C PRO A 67 7.58 -16.21 14.63
N SER A 68 8.33 -15.50 13.78
CA SER A 68 8.91 -14.19 14.08
C SER A 68 9.12 -13.40 12.80
N TYR A 69 9.06 -12.08 12.92
CA TYR A 69 9.41 -11.14 11.87
C TYR A 69 10.77 -10.50 12.13
N PRO A 70 11.47 -10.03 11.09
CA PRO A 70 12.75 -9.35 11.27
C PRO A 70 12.61 -7.95 11.89
N LEU A 71 11.42 -7.33 11.85
CA LEU A 71 11.06 -6.09 12.53
C LEU A 71 9.90 -6.31 13.51
N ASP A 72 10.05 -5.76 14.70
CA ASP A 72 8.94 -5.45 15.58
C ASP A 72 8.22 -4.20 15.04
N LEU A 73 6.89 -4.20 15.11
CA LEU A 73 6.02 -3.13 14.65
C LEU A 73 5.08 -2.71 15.79
N LEU A 74 4.86 -1.40 15.94
CA LEU A 74 3.94 -0.84 16.92
C LEU A 74 3.21 0.39 16.39
N THR A 75 2.09 0.73 17.03
CA THR A 75 1.44 2.04 16.91
C THR A 75 1.30 2.68 18.29
N THR A 76 1.20 4.00 18.32
CA THR A 76 0.86 4.73 19.55
C THR A 76 -0.65 4.67 19.82
N GLY A 77 -1.05 4.69 21.09
CA GLY A 77 -2.45 4.62 21.50
C GLY A 77 -2.62 4.06 22.90
N SER A 78 -3.85 4.03 23.41
CA SER A 78 -4.17 3.73 24.81
C SER A 78 -5.17 2.57 25.01
N TYR A 79 -5.18 1.60 24.09
CA TYR A 79 -6.23 0.57 24.04
C TYR A 79 -5.69 -0.85 23.84
N PHE A 80 -4.45 -1.13 24.27
CA PHE A 80 -3.84 -2.42 24.05
C PHE A 80 -3.99 -3.32 25.28
N HIS A 81 -4.26 -4.60 25.06
CA HIS A 81 -4.19 -5.62 26.11
C HIS A 81 -2.74 -5.85 26.54
N GLY A 82 -2.55 -6.33 27.77
CA GLY A 82 -1.22 -6.46 28.39
C GLY A 82 -0.20 -7.28 27.60
N ASN A 83 -0.66 -8.32 26.91
CA ASN A 83 0.18 -9.25 26.13
C ASN A 83 0.42 -8.80 24.68
N GLU A 84 -0.26 -7.76 24.19
CA GLU A 84 -0.11 -7.27 22.82
C GLU A 84 1.15 -6.41 22.65
N VAL A 85 1.57 -5.75 23.74
CA VAL A 85 2.74 -4.87 23.74
C VAL A 85 3.87 -5.51 24.52
N GLN A 86 4.89 -5.97 23.80
CA GLN A 86 6.12 -6.54 24.38
C GLN A 86 7.21 -5.50 24.62
N ALA A 87 7.07 -4.30 24.03
CA ALA A 87 8.05 -3.23 24.17
C ALA A 87 8.03 -2.59 25.56
N GLN A 88 9.18 -2.04 25.95
CA GLN A 88 9.38 -1.44 27.26
C GLN A 88 9.58 0.07 27.18
N SER A 89 9.15 0.76 28.25
CA SER A 89 9.44 2.18 28.43
C SER A 89 10.92 2.47 28.31
N GLY A 90 11.24 3.44 27.46
CA GLY A 90 12.57 3.97 27.26
C GLY A 90 13.40 3.28 26.18
N GLU A 91 12.85 2.27 25.52
CA GLU A 91 13.43 1.73 24.29
C GLU A 91 13.50 2.78 23.18
N GLN A 92 14.50 2.61 22.32
CA GLN A 92 14.69 3.41 21.11
C GLN A 92 14.08 2.70 19.90
N TRP A 93 13.27 3.44 19.16
CA TRP A 93 12.53 3.00 17.98
C TRP A 93 12.73 3.99 16.84
N LEU A 94 12.45 3.58 15.61
CA LEU A 94 12.26 4.51 14.50
C LEU A 94 10.77 4.72 14.27
N GLY A 95 10.33 5.97 14.30
CA GLY A 95 8.94 6.33 13.98
C GLY A 95 8.86 7.01 12.62
N LEU A 96 7.86 6.66 11.82
CA LEU A 96 7.55 7.39 10.59
C LEU A 96 6.60 8.54 10.92
N PHE A 97 7.10 9.78 10.87
CA PHE A 97 6.33 10.97 11.22
C PHE A 97 5.97 11.78 9.97
N SER A 98 4.80 12.43 10.00
CA SER A 98 4.52 13.55 9.12
C SER A 98 5.15 14.82 9.69
N THR A 99 5.98 15.49 8.90
CA THR A 99 6.72 16.72 9.25
C THR A 99 6.40 17.82 8.24
N ALA A 100 6.92 19.03 8.49
CA ALA A 100 6.79 20.13 7.54
C ALA A 100 7.52 19.85 6.21
N GLN A 101 8.49 18.93 6.20
CA GLN A 101 9.30 18.54 5.05
C GLN A 101 8.70 17.33 4.30
N GLY A 102 7.57 16.78 4.77
CA GLY A 102 6.94 15.59 4.20
C GLY A 102 6.84 14.47 5.24
N PHE A 103 7.45 13.33 4.95
CA PHE A 103 7.50 12.20 5.87
C PHE A 103 8.94 11.84 6.20
N GLU A 104 9.21 11.57 7.47
CA GLU A 104 10.54 11.32 7.97
C GLU A 104 10.56 10.15 8.94
N LEU A 105 11.53 9.26 8.76
CA LEU A 105 11.85 8.23 9.73
C LEU A 105 12.80 8.83 10.76
N LEU A 106 12.37 8.93 12.02
CA LEU A 106 13.13 9.59 13.08
C LEU A 106 13.34 8.64 14.27
N PRO A 107 14.53 8.65 14.91
CA PRO A 107 14.71 8.00 16.20
C PRO A 107 13.79 8.63 17.23
N THR A 108 13.09 7.79 17.98
CA THR A 108 12.22 8.21 19.07
C THR A 108 12.33 7.25 20.23
N LYS A 109 12.24 7.80 21.43
CA LYS A 109 12.03 7.01 22.64
C LYS A 109 10.53 6.77 22.81
N ILE A 110 10.16 5.57 23.22
CA ILE A 110 8.77 5.26 23.56
C ILE A 110 8.57 5.27 25.09
N THR A 111 7.36 5.60 25.52
CA THR A 111 6.88 5.38 26.88
C THR A 111 5.72 4.39 26.84
N VAL A 112 5.82 3.35 27.67
CA VAL A 112 4.80 2.31 27.83
C VAL A 112 4.23 2.42 29.24
N ASN A 113 3.00 2.91 29.34
CA ASN A 113 2.26 3.02 30.60
C ASN A 113 1.38 1.78 30.80
N THR A 114 1.10 1.44 32.06
CA THR A 114 -0.03 0.56 32.39
C THR A 114 -1.30 1.38 32.56
N VAL A 115 -2.33 0.99 31.82
CA VAL A 115 -3.66 1.63 31.83
C VAL A 115 -4.73 0.59 32.09
N ARG A 116 -5.97 1.04 32.33
CA ARG A 116 -7.10 0.14 32.51
C ARG A 116 -7.40 -0.56 31.19
N ASP A 117 -7.50 -1.88 31.22
CA ASP A 117 -8.04 -2.69 30.15
C ASP A 117 -9.55 -2.80 30.32
N TYR A 118 -10.34 -2.10 29.52
CA TYR A 118 -11.80 -2.07 29.71
C TYR A 118 -12.49 -3.41 29.50
N VAL A 119 -11.80 -4.40 28.94
CA VAL A 119 -12.33 -5.75 28.71
C VAL A 119 -11.95 -6.65 29.87
N LEU A 120 -10.68 -6.68 30.25
CA LEU A 120 -10.16 -7.63 31.24
C LEU A 120 -10.24 -7.08 32.68
N ASP A 121 -10.16 -5.76 32.87
CA ASP A 121 -10.17 -5.11 34.18
C ASP A 121 -11.60 -4.75 34.61
N ILE A 122 -12.35 -5.78 35.01
CA ILE A 122 -13.68 -5.64 35.64
C ILE A 122 -13.58 -4.78 36.91
N ASP A 123 -12.51 -4.99 37.69
CA ASP A 123 -12.17 -4.15 38.83
C ASP A 123 -11.44 -2.89 38.34
N GLU A 124 -12.00 -1.72 38.61
CA GLU A 124 -11.49 -0.43 38.12
C GLU A 124 -10.10 -0.06 38.66
N THR A 125 -9.64 -0.74 39.71
CA THR A 125 -8.30 -0.53 40.28
C THR A 125 -7.21 -1.28 39.52
N LYS A 126 -7.57 -2.28 38.72
CA LYS A 126 -6.62 -3.03 37.88
C LYS A 126 -6.23 -2.24 36.64
N LYS A 127 -4.98 -2.44 36.23
CA LYS A 127 -4.37 -1.80 35.05
C LYS A 127 -3.51 -2.81 34.31
N THR A 128 -4.16 -3.74 33.63
CA THR A 128 -3.49 -4.79 32.85
C THR A 128 -3.21 -4.36 31.41
N GLY A 129 -3.90 -3.32 30.93
CA GLY A 129 -3.72 -2.75 29.59
C GLY A 129 -2.46 -1.91 29.45
N LYS A 130 -2.17 -1.52 28.20
CA LYS A 130 -0.97 -0.78 27.80
C LYS A 130 -1.32 0.45 26.97
N GLU A 131 -0.60 1.52 27.23
CA GLU A 131 -0.60 2.72 26.42
C GLU A 131 0.82 2.98 25.93
N ILE A 132 0.96 3.22 24.62
CA ILE A 132 2.22 3.55 23.96
C ILE A 132 2.20 5.02 23.55
N LEU A 133 3.18 5.76 24.04
CA LEU A 133 3.43 7.16 23.74
C LEU A 133 4.82 7.33 23.13
N VAL A 134 5.01 8.43 22.41
CA VAL A 134 6.32 8.89 21.95
C VAL A 134 6.59 10.29 22.50
N ASP A 135 7.88 10.64 22.58
CA ASP A 135 8.28 11.99 22.94
C ASP A 135 7.93 12.97 21.80
N GLY A 136 7.24 14.07 22.12
CA GLY A 136 6.93 15.15 21.17
C GLY A 136 5.44 15.35 20.89
N LYS A 137 5.14 16.25 19.95
CA LYS A 137 3.74 16.60 19.59
C LYS A 137 3.19 15.83 18.39
N ASN A 138 4.06 15.26 17.57
CA ASN A 138 3.66 14.56 16.35
C ASN A 138 3.51 13.09 16.65
N THR A 139 2.40 12.51 16.22
CA THR A 139 2.15 11.07 16.31
C THR A 139 2.76 10.38 15.09
N PRO A 140 3.55 9.32 15.25
CA PRO A 140 4.05 8.55 14.12
C PRO A 140 2.89 7.74 13.51
N ILE A 141 2.97 7.47 12.21
CA ILE A 141 2.07 6.50 11.55
C ILE A 141 2.29 5.12 12.17
N PHE A 142 3.55 4.75 12.36
CA PHE A 142 3.96 3.50 12.99
C PHE A 142 5.38 3.63 13.55
N LEU A 143 5.75 2.67 14.40
CA LEU A 143 7.05 2.52 15.03
C LEU A 143 7.66 1.17 14.63
N VAL A 144 8.95 1.15 14.30
CA VAL A 144 9.70 -0.07 13.97
C VAL A 144 11.02 -0.17 14.72
N LYS A 145 11.41 -1.40 15.01
CA LYS A 145 12.70 -1.78 15.60
C LYS A 145 13.03 -3.20 15.14
N GLY A 146 14.29 -3.51 14.85
CA GLY A 146 14.65 -4.89 14.52
C GLY A 146 15.95 -5.01 13.74
N SER A 147 16.07 -6.14 13.03
CA SER A 147 17.29 -6.55 12.33
C SER A 147 17.48 -5.95 10.94
N ILE A 148 16.41 -5.44 10.32
CA ILE A 148 16.52 -4.69 9.06
C ILE A 148 17.06 -3.29 9.37
N PRO A 149 18.22 -2.89 8.79
CA PRO A 149 18.90 -1.65 9.15
C PRO A 149 18.28 -0.42 8.46
N LEU A 150 17.05 -0.06 8.84
CA LEU A 150 16.40 1.17 8.41
C LEU A 150 17.15 2.39 8.96
N LYS A 151 17.25 3.46 8.15
CA LYS A 151 18.03 4.66 8.50
C LYS A 151 17.14 5.88 8.70
N PRO A 152 17.41 6.74 9.70
CA PRO A 152 16.74 8.02 9.82
C PRO A 152 16.82 8.91 8.58
N GLY A 153 15.83 9.79 8.40
CA GLY A 153 15.77 10.81 7.36
C GLY A 153 14.47 10.79 6.54
N ILE A 154 14.43 11.62 5.49
CA ILE A 154 13.27 11.72 4.59
C ILE A 154 12.89 10.34 4.03
N VAL A 155 11.60 10.07 4.04
CA VAL A 155 10.96 8.88 3.45
C VAL A 155 10.01 9.36 2.37
N LYS A 156 10.21 8.86 1.16
CA LYS A 156 9.30 9.20 0.08
C LYS A 156 7.98 8.49 0.30
N THR A 157 6.95 9.28 0.52
CA THR A 157 5.58 8.80 0.75
C THR A 157 4.71 9.28 -0.39
N VAL A 158 3.87 8.39 -0.88
CA VAL A 158 2.91 8.67 -1.97
C VAL A 158 1.48 8.43 -1.56
N PHE A 159 1.27 7.73 -0.46
CA PHE A 159 -0.02 7.61 0.19
C PHE A 159 0.16 7.56 1.70
N SER A 160 -0.69 8.29 2.42
CA SER A 160 -0.87 8.19 3.86
C SER A 160 -2.33 8.52 4.15
N GLY A 161 -3.03 7.64 4.84
CA GLY A 161 -4.47 7.81 5.08
C GLY A 161 -5.13 6.53 5.53
N ASN A 162 -6.43 6.40 5.26
CA ASN A 162 -7.21 5.21 5.56
C ASN A 162 -8.00 4.81 4.32
N ALA A 163 -7.34 4.18 3.36
CA ALA A 163 -8.00 3.68 2.15
C ALA A 163 -8.50 2.26 2.39
N LYS A 164 -9.78 2.13 2.75
CA LYS A 164 -10.45 0.85 2.88
C LYS A 164 -10.72 0.28 1.50
N PHE A 165 -10.39 -0.99 1.31
CA PHE A 165 -10.73 -1.72 0.10
C PHE A 165 -11.96 -2.59 0.35
N SER A 166 -12.90 -2.56 -0.59
CA SER A 166 -13.93 -3.58 -0.70
C SER A 166 -13.63 -4.45 -1.92
N PRO A 167 -13.94 -5.76 -1.87
CA PRO A 167 -13.96 -6.58 -3.06
C PRO A 167 -14.86 -5.88 -4.09
N ASN A 168 -14.35 -5.66 -5.30
CA ASN A 168 -15.02 -4.92 -6.38
C ASN A 168 -14.92 -3.38 -6.34
N SER A 169 -14.14 -2.80 -5.43
CA SER A 169 -13.76 -1.38 -5.55
C SER A 169 -12.79 -1.17 -6.71
N PRO A 170 -12.83 -0.01 -7.40
CA PRO A 170 -11.79 0.35 -8.36
C PRO A 170 -10.39 0.25 -7.75
N PRO A 171 -9.37 -0.16 -8.53
CA PRO A 171 -7.99 -0.22 -8.04
C PRO A 171 -7.52 1.17 -7.59
N LEU A 172 -6.88 1.24 -6.43
CA LEU A 172 -6.12 2.41 -6.02
C LEU A 172 -4.81 2.43 -6.81
N SER A 173 -4.68 3.38 -7.72
CA SER A 173 -3.44 3.61 -8.44
C SER A 173 -2.56 4.56 -7.64
N VAL A 174 -1.37 4.09 -7.29
CA VAL A 174 -0.34 4.85 -6.59
C VAL A 174 0.81 5.09 -7.56
N ALA A 175 0.96 6.33 -8.01
CA ALA A 175 2.08 6.70 -8.85
C ALA A 175 3.32 6.91 -7.97
N LEU A 176 4.31 6.03 -8.10
CA LEU A 176 5.61 6.21 -7.48
C LEU A 176 6.56 6.85 -8.49
N ASN A 177 6.81 8.15 -8.33
CA ASN A 177 7.92 8.79 -9.04
C ASN A 177 9.29 8.44 -8.42
N LEU A 178 9.48 7.22 -7.88
CA LEU A 178 10.72 6.74 -7.26
C LEU A 178 11.78 6.45 -8.33
N GLU A 179 12.32 7.51 -8.94
CA GLU A 179 13.41 7.54 -9.93
C GLU A 179 13.23 6.72 -11.23
N SER A 180 12.27 5.80 -11.27
CA SER A 180 12.03 4.79 -12.31
C SER A 180 10.68 4.95 -13.02
N GLY A 181 9.81 5.84 -12.53
CA GLY A 181 8.49 6.13 -13.12
C GLY A 181 7.47 4.99 -13.01
N ASN A 182 7.71 4.01 -12.14
CA ASN A 182 6.80 2.88 -11.95
C ASN A 182 5.46 3.34 -11.36
N ILE A 183 4.36 2.96 -12.01
CA ILE A 183 3.02 3.10 -11.46
C ILE A 183 2.66 1.77 -10.81
N TYR A 184 2.30 1.83 -9.54
CA TYR A 184 1.80 0.68 -8.81
C TYR A 184 0.29 0.75 -8.70
N GLN A 185 -0.38 -0.39 -8.83
CA GLN A 185 -1.82 -0.48 -8.63
C GLN A 185 -2.11 -1.48 -7.53
N ILE A 186 -2.98 -1.09 -6.60
CA ILE A 186 -3.38 -1.91 -5.46
C ILE A 186 -4.89 -2.13 -5.57
N SER A 187 -5.33 -3.37 -5.51
CA SER A 187 -6.75 -3.72 -5.50
C SER A 187 -7.01 -4.91 -4.59
N VAL A 188 -8.24 -5.08 -4.13
CA VAL A 188 -8.66 -6.28 -3.43
C VAL A 188 -9.68 -7.01 -4.28
N LYS A 189 -9.49 -8.32 -4.44
CA LYS A 189 -10.47 -9.21 -5.08
C LYS A 189 -10.92 -10.27 -4.10
N GLU A 190 -12.20 -10.60 -4.18
CA GLU A 190 -12.71 -11.79 -3.55
C GLU A 190 -12.17 -13.03 -4.28
N ARG A 191 -11.88 -14.05 -3.50
CA ARG A 191 -11.48 -15.38 -3.96
C ARG A 191 -12.28 -16.40 -3.19
N GLN A 192 -12.54 -17.51 -3.85
CA GLN A 192 -13.26 -18.63 -3.28
C GLN A 192 -12.37 -19.87 -3.36
N ASN A 193 -12.18 -20.52 -2.22
CA ASN A 193 -11.83 -21.94 -2.19
C ASN A 193 -13.10 -22.74 -1.81
N PRO A 194 -13.11 -24.09 -1.91
CA PRO A 194 -14.33 -24.88 -1.68
C PRO A 194 -15.01 -24.66 -0.32
N GLU A 195 -14.30 -24.12 0.68
CA GLU A 195 -14.77 -24.03 2.07
C GLU A 195 -14.77 -22.59 2.62
N THR A 196 -14.20 -21.62 1.91
CA THR A 196 -13.95 -20.27 2.46
C THR A 196 -13.82 -19.22 1.36
N ILE A 197 -14.46 -18.07 1.60
CA ILE A 197 -14.23 -16.83 0.87
C ILE A 197 -13.08 -16.06 1.55
N TYR A 198 -12.15 -15.55 0.76
CA TYR A 198 -11.06 -14.74 1.24
C TYR A 198 -10.80 -13.54 0.34
N HIS A 199 -10.19 -12.51 0.90
CA HIS A 199 -9.81 -11.30 0.18
C HIS A 199 -8.34 -11.38 -0.20
N ALA A 200 -8.08 -11.25 -1.49
CA ALA A 200 -6.77 -11.22 -2.10
C ALA A 200 -6.41 -9.78 -2.42
N LEU A 201 -5.45 -9.20 -1.69
CA LEU A 201 -4.82 -7.93 -2.05
C LEU A 201 -3.84 -8.19 -3.19
N LEU A 202 -4.01 -7.44 -4.27
CA LEU A 202 -3.26 -7.56 -5.51
C LEU A 202 -2.45 -6.30 -5.71
N VAL A 203 -1.14 -6.45 -5.81
CA VAL A 203 -0.22 -5.35 -6.10
C VAL A 203 0.42 -5.59 -7.47
N TYR A 204 0.29 -4.62 -8.36
CA TYR A 204 0.80 -4.64 -9.72
C TYR A 204 1.87 -3.57 -9.92
N SER A 205 2.97 -3.90 -10.60
CA SER A 205 3.95 -2.93 -11.10
C SER A 205 3.92 -2.87 -12.63
N GLY A 206 3.65 -1.68 -13.19
CA GLY A 206 3.33 -1.48 -14.61
C GLY A 206 4.43 -1.83 -15.63
N LYS A 207 5.65 -2.16 -15.21
CA LYS A 207 6.76 -2.50 -16.12
C LYS A 207 6.90 -4.00 -16.39
N ASP A 208 6.61 -4.84 -15.41
CA ASP A 208 6.87 -6.29 -15.46
C ASP A 208 5.63 -7.16 -15.12
N SER A 209 4.47 -6.52 -14.88
CA SER A 209 3.24 -7.20 -14.44
C SER A 209 3.49 -8.18 -13.29
N ILE A 210 4.46 -7.86 -12.42
CA ILE A 210 4.72 -8.62 -11.20
C ILE A 210 3.50 -8.45 -10.33
N PHE A 211 2.91 -9.60 -10.00
CA PHE A 211 1.68 -9.73 -9.26
C PHE A 211 1.99 -10.44 -7.95
N GLN A 212 1.60 -9.83 -6.85
CA GLN A 212 1.60 -10.51 -5.56
C GLN A 212 0.21 -10.51 -4.98
N GLU A 213 -0.24 -11.71 -4.60
CA GLU A 213 -1.45 -11.92 -3.82
C GLU A 213 -1.08 -12.00 -2.34
N ILE A 214 -1.72 -11.15 -1.53
CA ILE A 214 -1.67 -11.16 -0.08
C ILE A 214 -3.09 -11.45 0.41
N SER A 215 -3.31 -12.65 0.95
CA SER A 215 -4.64 -13.09 1.37
C SER A 215 -4.94 -12.72 2.83
N SER A 216 -6.09 -12.10 3.08
CA SER A 216 -6.75 -12.04 4.39
C SER A 216 -8.04 -12.89 4.33
N CYS A 217 -8.26 -13.76 5.31
CA CYS A 217 -9.46 -14.59 5.36
C CYS A 217 -10.66 -13.88 6.02
N CYS A 218 -11.87 -14.42 5.77
CA CYS A 218 -13.12 -14.28 6.55
C CYS A 218 -14.05 -13.06 6.27
N ASP A 219 -15.35 -13.30 6.51
CA ASP A 219 -16.52 -12.48 6.09
C ASP A 219 -16.62 -11.06 6.70
N ASP A 220 -15.88 -10.75 7.78
CA ASP A 220 -15.99 -9.46 8.49
C ASP A 220 -14.65 -8.69 8.60
N GLY A 221 -13.61 -9.14 7.89
CA GLY A 221 -12.32 -8.47 7.82
C GLY A 221 -12.35 -7.24 6.91
N SER A 222 -11.56 -6.21 7.23
CA SER A 222 -11.37 -5.06 6.34
C SER A 222 -9.90 -4.87 6.00
N THR A 223 -9.57 -4.86 4.70
CA THR A 223 -8.24 -4.48 4.25
C THR A 223 -8.17 -2.96 4.13
N THR A 224 -7.24 -2.33 4.87
CA THR A 224 -7.06 -0.88 4.84
C THR A 224 -5.61 -0.53 4.54
N LEU A 225 -5.34 0.16 3.42
CA LEU A 225 -4.04 0.77 3.20
C LEU A 225 -3.90 1.99 4.11
N LEU A 226 -2.83 2.00 4.90
CA LEU A 226 -2.53 3.07 5.85
C LEU A 226 -1.40 3.96 5.36
N TRP A 227 -0.38 3.37 4.74
CA TRP A 227 0.75 4.10 4.18
C TRP A 227 1.37 3.36 2.99
N ALA A 228 1.87 4.12 2.03
CA ALA A 228 2.66 3.62 0.90
C ALA A 228 3.81 4.58 0.57
N GLY A 229 5.00 4.04 0.38
CA GLY A 229 6.19 4.82 0.11
C GLY A 229 7.43 3.96 -0.11
N ASP A 230 8.61 4.50 0.20
CA ASP A 230 9.92 3.87 0.08
C ASP A 230 10.66 4.06 1.40
N LEU A 231 10.46 3.10 2.33
CA LEU A 231 10.88 3.20 3.72
C LEU A 231 12.39 3.01 3.86
N ASP A 232 12.95 2.08 3.10
CA ASP A 232 14.36 1.71 3.15
C ASP A 232 15.22 2.39 2.09
N ARG A 233 14.60 3.16 1.19
CA ARG A 233 15.23 3.99 0.16
C ARG A 233 15.87 3.17 -0.95
N ASP A 234 15.28 2.03 -1.29
CA ASP A 234 15.70 1.20 -2.44
C ASP A 234 15.04 1.63 -3.77
N GLY A 235 14.13 2.62 -3.73
CA GLY A 235 13.43 3.14 -4.89
C GLY A 235 12.20 2.33 -5.31
N LYS A 236 11.73 1.41 -4.48
CA LYS A 236 10.53 0.59 -4.73
C LYS A 236 9.45 0.83 -3.67
N LEU A 237 8.30 0.18 -3.90
CA LEU A 237 7.12 0.32 -3.07
C LEU A 237 7.22 -0.52 -1.80
N ASP A 238 7.02 0.12 -0.66
CA ASP A 238 6.76 -0.48 0.64
C ASP A 238 5.37 -0.09 1.12
N LEU A 239 4.74 -0.95 1.94
CA LEU A 239 3.34 -0.78 2.34
C LEU A 239 3.14 -1.02 3.84
N LEU A 240 2.32 -0.18 4.45
CA LEU A 240 1.70 -0.48 5.74
C LEU A 240 0.20 -0.70 5.52
N ILE A 241 -0.28 -1.89 5.86
CA ILE A 241 -1.66 -2.30 5.60
C ILE A 241 -2.21 -2.96 6.84
N ASP A 242 -3.44 -2.59 7.21
CA ASP A 242 -4.23 -3.42 8.12
C ASP A 242 -4.93 -4.51 7.32
N ILE A 243 -4.53 -5.77 7.55
CA ILE A 243 -5.08 -6.97 6.92
C ILE A 243 -5.95 -7.77 7.90
N SER A 244 -6.60 -7.09 8.84
CA SER A 244 -7.63 -7.64 9.73
C SER A 244 -8.51 -8.68 9.05
N ASN A 245 -8.54 -9.87 9.62
CA ASN A 245 -9.41 -10.97 9.19
C ASN A 245 -10.70 -11.08 10.02
N HIS A 246 -10.92 -10.16 10.96
CA HIS A 246 -12.10 -10.17 11.81
C HIS A 246 -12.34 -8.77 12.41
N TYR A 247 -13.60 -8.40 12.64
CA TYR A 247 -13.97 -7.07 13.15
C TYR A 247 -13.41 -6.74 14.55
N HIS A 248 -13.05 -7.76 15.32
CA HIS A 248 -12.39 -7.66 16.62
C HIS A 248 -10.87 -7.86 16.57
N VAL A 249 -10.24 -7.84 15.40
CA VAL A 249 -8.79 -8.01 15.29
C VAL A 249 -8.26 -6.90 14.39
N SER A 250 -7.26 -6.14 14.85
CA SER A 250 -6.40 -5.37 13.96
C SER A 250 -5.14 -6.15 13.67
N LEU A 251 -4.75 -6.22 12.39
CA LEU A 251 -3.55 -6.91 11.96
C LEU A 251 -2.72 -6.02 11.05
N LEU A 252 -2.10 -5.03 11.69
CA LEU A 252 -1.20 -4.12 11.02
C LEU A 252 0.04 -4.87 10.56
N THR A 253 0.33 -4.81 9.27
CA THR A 253 1.47 -5.52 8.66
C THR A 253 2.27 -4.54 7.80
N LEU A 254 3.58 -4.51 8.05
CA LEU A 254 4.54 -3.76 7.25
C LEU A 254 5.17 -4.70 6.22
N PHE A 255 5.15 -4.27 4.96
CA PHE A 255 5.76 -4.97 3.84
C PHE A 255 6.91 -4.14 3.26
N LEU A 256 8.05 -4.80 3.01
CA LEU A 256 9.17 -4.22 2.26
C LEU A 256 9.37 -4.95 0.94
N SER A 257 9.81 -4.21 -0.07
CA SER A 257 10.13 -4.75 -1.39
C SER A 257 11.59 -5.19 -1.57
N SER A 258 12.47 -4.82 -0.64
CA SER A 258 13.91 -5.07 -0.73
C SER A 258 14.36 -6.44 -0.20
N THR A 259 13.53 -7.13 0.59
CA THR A 259 13.97 -8.34 1.32
C THR A 259 13.97 -9.61 0.48
N ASN A 260 13.22 -9.64 -0.63
CA ASN A 260 13.11 -10.81 -1.48
C ASN A 260 13.03 -10.43 -2.96
N GLN A 261 14.07 -10.74 -3.72
CA GLN A 261 14.16 -10.39 -5.14
C GLN A 261 13.11 -11.09 -6.03
N ASN A 262 12.48 -12.16 -5.55
CA ASN A 262 11.49 -12.94 -6.30
C ASN A 262 10.05 -12.54 -5.99
N LYS A 263 9.83 -11.69 -4.97
CA LYS A 263 8.52 -11.17 -4.57
C LYS A 263 8.50 -9.67 -4.74
N LEU A 264 7.31 -9.09 -4.91
CA LEU A 264 7.18 -7.64 -4.95
C LEU A 264 7.29 -7.03 -3.55
N LEU A 265 6.76 -7.75 -2.56
CA LEU A 265 6.60 -7.33 -1.18
C LEU A 265 6.78 -8.55 -0.27
N GLU A 266 7.34 -8.36 0.90
CA GLU A 266 7.40 -9.39 1.93
C GLU A 266 7.00 -8.80 3.28
N PRO A 267 6.16 -9.48 4.07
CA PRO A 267 5.84 -8.98 5.40
C PRO A 267 7.09 -9.07 6.27
N VAL A 268 7.51 -7.92 6.81
CA VAL A 268 8.73 -7.80 7.62
C VAL A 268 8.45 -7.44 9.07
N GLY A 269 7.21 -7.11 9.41
CA GLY A 269 6.78 -6.79 10.76
C GLY A 269 5.28 -6.77 10.87
N GLN A 270 4.77 -7.12 12.05
CA GLN A 270 3.35 -7.20 12.30
C GLN A 270 3.03 -6.76 13.72
N PHE A 271 1.91 -6.04 13.88
CA PHE A 271 1.34 -5.67 15.16
C PHE A 271 -0.12 -6.11 15.19
N LYS A 272 -0.40 -7.10 16.04
CA LYS A 272 -1.73 -7.65 16.22
C LYS A 272 -2.34 -7.09 17.49
N THR A 273 -3.55 -6.56 17.38
CA THR A 273 -4.37 -6.22 18.54
C THR A 273 -5.74 -6.86 18.39
N THR A 274 -6.42 -7.10 19.50
CA THR A 274 -7.77 -7.61 19.54
C THR A 274 -8.67 -6.62 20.25
N GLY A 275 -9.80 -6.30 19.63
CA GLY A 275 -10.93 -5.68 20.29
C GLY A 275 -11.81 -6.74 20.95
N CYS A 276 -12.88 -6.29 21.61
CA CYS A 276 -13.85 -7.15 22.26
C CYS A 276 -15.28 -6.77 21.91
#